data_AF-A0A0C3D0R3-F1
#
_entry.id   AF-A0A0C3D0R3-F1
#
_cell.length_a   1.000
_cell.length_b   1.000
_cell.length_c   1.000
_cell.angle_alpha   90.00
_cell.angle_beta   90.00
_cell.angle_gamma   90.00
#
_symmetry.space_group_name_H-M   'P 1'
#
loop_
_entity.id
_entity.type
_entity.pdbx_description
1 polymer ?
#
loop_
_entity_poly.entity_id
_entity_poly.type
_entity_poly.pdbx_seq_one_letter_code
_entity_poly.pdbx_strand_id
1 'polypeptide(L)'
;MLWNLPDGAYGISYDISTRKTEDDLPHGWHSYRAAMYRELVKELGSRDYDQLQYSDWINEDTTAADAYITMVSLMSINPPGKLQSTLKGIKVHYLAHPRGLDGSDAMRLGGAYSPHLRGPTPAGLVPGNVAAVAPQVPLQPLPRFTKASERALNMNNWRIQP
;
A
#
# COMPACT_ATOMS: atom_id res chain seq x y z
N MET A 1 22.08 -4.78 -20.86
CA MET A 1 21.02 -3.99 -21.52
C MET A 1 19.67 -4.62 -21.22
N LEU A 2 18.55 -3.89 -21.34
CA LEU A 2 17.19 -4.41 -21.05
C LEU A 2 16.89 -5.69 -21.85
N TRP A 3 17.38 -5.79 -23.08
CA TRP A 3 17.24 -6.95 -23.98
C TRP A 3 17.95 -8.24 -23.52
N ASN A 4 18.74 -8.18 -22.45
CA ASN A 4 19.42 -9.35 -21.88
C ASN A 4 18.71 -9.87 -20.63
N LEU A 5 17.64 -9.20 -20.19
CA LEU A 5 16.84 -9.64 -19.07
C LEU A 5 15.80 -10.67 -19.56
N PRO A 6 15.38 -11.61 -18.71
CA PRO A 6 14.44 -12.66 -19.09
C PRO A 6 13.07 -12.08 -19.47
N ASP A 7 12.37 -12.70 -20.40
CA ASP A 7 10.95 -12.44 -20.62
C ASP A 7 10.12 -13.06 -19.47
N GLY A 8 8.91 -12.55 -19.28
CA GLY A 8 7.94 -13.05 -18.30
C GLY A 8 7.38 -11.95 -17.42
N ALA A 9 7.24 -12.21 -16.13
CA ALA A 9 6.53 -11.29 -15.24
C ALA A 9 7.37 -10.09 -14.82
N TYR A 10 6.88 -8.89 -15.14
CA TYR A 10 7.45 -7.63 -14.69
C TYR A 10 6.41 -6.81 -13.94
N GLY A 11 6.84 -6.20 -12.85
CA GLY A 11 6.04 -5.28 -12.07
C GLY A 11 6.51 -3.84 -12.19
N ILE A 12 5.57 -2.91 -12.10
CA ILE A 12 5.81 -1.47 -11.97
C ILE A 12 5.32 -1.03 -10.59
N SER A 13 6.22 -0.44 -9.82
CA SER A 13 5.93 0.11 -8.49
C SER A 13 6.26 1.58 -8.45
N TYR A 14 5.43 2.39 -7.79
CA TYR A 14 5.67 3.83 -7.62
C TYR A 14 5.31 4.34 -6.22
N ASP A 15 5.94 5.44 -5.79
CA ASP A 15 5.52 6.22 -4.63
C ASP A 15 5.33 7.67 -5.03
N ILE A 16 4.21 8.27 -4.62
CA ILE A 16 3.81 9.61 -4.99
C ILE A 16 3.55 10.43 -3.73
N SER A 17 4.02 11.67 -3.72
CA SER A 17 3.85 12.58 -2.58
C SER A 17 2.40 13.04 -2.44
N THR A 18 1.72 12.60 -1.38
CA THR A 18 0.39 13.10 -1.00
C THR A 18 0.38 14.62 -0.85
N ARG A 19 1.37 15.19 -0.15
CA ARG A 19 1.46 16.66 0.05
C ARG A 19 1.57 17.43 -1.26
N LYS A 20 2.52 17.05 -2.13
CA LYS A 20 2.64 17.73 -3.43
C LYS A 20 1.41 17.55 -4.31
N THR A 21 0.61 16.52 -4.06
CA THR A 21 -0.63 16.25 -4.81
C THR A 21 -1.81 17.08 -4.28
N GLU A 22 -1.98 17.12 -2.96
CA GLU A 22 -3.19 17.63 -2.30
C GLU A 22 -3.03 19.02 -1.68
N ASP A 23 -1.82 19.46 -1.34
CA ASP A 23 -1.57 20.81 -0.83
C ASP A 23 -1.93 21.86 -1.88
N ASP A 24 -2.27 23.07 -1.42
CA ASP A 24 -2.66 24.18 -2.28
C ASP A 24 -1.48 24.73 -3.11
N LEU A 25 -1.78 25.44 -4.19
CA LEU A 25 -0.79 26.18 -4.97
C LEU A 25 -0.13 27.24 -4.06
N PRO A 26 1.20 27.50 -4.20
CA PRO A 26 2.13 26.95 -5.18
C PRO A 26 2.85 25.66 -4.73
N HIS A 27 2.48 25.08 -3.60
CA HIS A 27 3.21 23.97 -2.96
C HIS A 27 2.72 22.58 -3.39
N GLY A 28 1.50 22.50 -3.93
CA GLY A 28 0.92 21.30 -4.50
C GLY A 28 -0.09 21.59 -5.60
N TRP A 29 -0.73 20.52 -6.08
CA TRP A 29 -1.68 20.56 -7.19
C TRP A 29 -3.12 20.82 -6.77
N HIS A 30 -3.40 21.06 -5.49
CA HIS A 30 -4.73 21.23 -4.91
C HIS A 30 -5.74 20.19 -5.42
N SER A 31 -5.32 18.94 -5.53
CA SER A 31 -6.07 17.93 -6.26
C SER A 31 -6.14 16.64 -5.47
N TYR A 32 -7.34 16.08 -5.34
CA TYR A 32 -7.53 14.85 -4.60
C TYR A 32 -6.73 13.70 -5.22
N ARG A 33 -5.93 13.00 -4.40
CA ARG A 33 -4.98 11.96 -4.88
C ARG A 33 -5.63 10.88 -5.74
N ALA A 34 -6.89 10.53 -5.46
CA ALA A 34 -7.60 9.48 -6.18
C ALA A 34 -7.74 9.77 -7.69
N ALA A 35 -7.77 11.04 -8.11
CA ALA A 35 -7.86 11.38 -9.53
C ALA A 35 -6.63 10.90 -10.31
N MET A 36 -5.43 11.08 -9.75
CA MET A 36 -4.18 10.63 -10.38
C MET A 36 -4.05 9.11 -10.37
N TYR A 37 -4.46 8.45 -9.29
CA TYR A 37 -4.50 6.98 -9.25
C TYR A 37 -5.45 6.41 -10.31
N ARG A 38 -6.59 7.05 -10.60
CA ARG A 38 -7.49 6.61 -11.67
C ARG A 38 -6.85 6.70 -13.05
N GLU A 39 -6.09 7.76 -13.33
CA GLU A 39 -5.35 7.87 -14.59
C GLU A 39 -4.27 6.79 -14.71
N LEU A 40 -3.55 6.50 -13.62
CA LEU A 40 -2.57 5.39 -13.59
C LEU A 40 -3.24 4.04 -13.81
N VAL A 41 -4.39 3.80 -13.16
CA VAL A 41 -5.17 2.56 -13.35
C VAL A 41 -5.60 2.39 -14.80
N LYS A 42 -6.08 3.47 -15.42
CA LYS A 42 -6.48 3.46 -16.82
C LYS A 42 -5.29 3.15 -17.75
N GLU A 43 -4.18 3.86 -17.58
CA GLU A 43 -3.02 3.71 -18.46
C GLU A 43 -2.33 2.35 -18.32
N LEU A 44 -2.15 1.85 -17.09
CA LEU A 44 -1.56 0.53 -16.84
C LEU A 44 -2.51 -0.60 -17.24
N GLY A 45 -3.79 -0.48 -16.88
CA GLY A 45 -4.80 -1.48 -17.26
C GLY A 45 -5.00 -1.59 -18.77
N SER A 46 -4.80 -0.50 -19.54
CA SER A 46 -4.82 -0.54 -21.01
C SER A 46 -3.64 -1.28 -21.65
N ARG A 47 -2.64 -1.66 -20.85
CA ARG A 47 -1.42 -2.38 -21.26
C ARG A 47 -1.28 -3.72 -20.55
N ASP A 48 -2.42 -4.28 -20.14
CA ASP A 48 -2.52 -5.60 -19.50
C ASP A 48 -1.73 -5.71 -18.18
N TYR A 49 -1.57 -4.59 -17.46
CA TYR A 49 -1.07 -4.63 -16.09
C TYR A 49 -2.23 -4.78 -15.12
N ASP A 50 -2.19 -5.85 -14.32
CA ASP A 50 -3.07 -6.08 -13.19
C ASP A 50 -2.58 -5.35 -11.95
N GLN A 51 -3.51 -4.77 -11.19
CA GLN A 51 -3.20 -4.12 -9.92
C GLN A 51 -3.12 -5.15 -8.81
N LEU A 52 -1.94 -5.35 -8.22
CA LEU A 52 -1.76 -6.24 -7.07
C LEU A 52 -2.15 -5.54 -5.76
N GLN A 53 -1.54 -4.38 -5.50
CA GLN A 53 -1.82 -3.59 -4.30
C GLN A 53 -1.48 -2.13 -4.52
N TYR A 54 -2.49 -1.26 -4.56
CA TYR A 54 -2.35 0.20 -4.69
C TYR A 54 -1.37 0.63 -5.79
N SER A 55 -0.11 0.88 -5.44
CA SER A 55 0.95 1.36 -6.32
C SER A 55 1.79 0.26 -6.96
N ASP A 56 1.45 -1.01 -6.73
CA ASP A 56 2.13 -2.18 -7.28
C ASP A 56 1.28 -2.86 -8.34
N TRP A 57 1.88 -3.04 -9.51
CA TRP A 57 1.27 -3.54 -10.75
C TRP A 57 2.11 -4.65 -11.33
N ILE A 58 1.49 -5.60 -12.03
CA ILE A 58 2.16 -6.71 -12.69
C ILE A 58 1.61 -6.94 -14.09
N ASN A 59 2.49 -7.24 -15.03
CA ASN A 59 2.14 -7.93 -16.27
C ASN A 59 2.91 -9.24 -16.27
N GLU A 60 2.21 -10.38 -16.32
CA GLU A 60 2.80 -11.71 -16.19
C GLU A 60 3.53 -12.18 -17.46
N ASP A 61 3.30 -11.53 -18.59
CA ASP A 61 3.81 -11.90 -19.92
C ASP A 61 4.29 -10.67 -20.69
N THR A 62 5.48 -10.17 -20.34
CA THR A 62 6.08 -9.01 -20.99
C THR A 62 7.59 -9.10 -21.07
N THR A 63 8.20 -8.15 -21.77
CA THR A 63 9.65 -8.01 -21.85
C THR A 63 10.13 -6.90 -20.91
N ALA A 64 11.39 -6.95 -20.49
CA ALA A 64 11.97 -5.86 -19.71
C ALA A 64 11.92 -4.50 -20.44
N ALA A 65 12.05 -4.53 -21.77
CA ALA A 65 12.00 -3.35 -22.60
C ALA A 65 10.60 -2.74 -22.61
N ASP A 66 9.57 -3.55 -22.83
CA ASP A 66 8.17 -3.11 -22.86
C ASP A 66 7.71 -2.61 -21.49
N ALA A 67 8.12 -3.28 -20.40
CA ALA A 67 7.86 -2.81 -19.05
C ALA A 67 8.51 -1.45 -18.77
N TYR A 68 9.75 -1.26 -19.20
CA TYR A 68 10.45 0.02 -19.07
C TYR A 68 9.80 1.13 -19.91
N ILE A 69 9.46 0.85 -21.17
CA ILE A 69 8.78 1.80 -22.06
C ILE A 69 7.41 2.16 -21.47
N THR A 70 6.67 1.18 -20.94
CA THR A 70 5.39 1.40 -20.27
C THR A 70 5.55 2.33 -19.08
N MET A 71 6.53 2.08 -18.20
CA MET A 71 6.85 2.96 -17.08
C MET A 71 7.15 4.40 -17.53
N VAL A 72 7.97 4.57 -18.57
CA VAL A 72 8.30 5.89 -19.14
C VAL A 72 7.06 6.57 -19.71
N SER A 73 6.16 5.81 -20.36
CA SER A 73 4.94 6.35 -20.97
C SER A 73 3.96 6.95 -19.97
N LEU A 74 4.03 6.56 -18.68
CA LEU A 74 3.20 7.14 -17.62
C LEU A 74 3.43 8.64 -17.43
N MET A 75 4.55 9.19 -17.93
CA MET A 75 4.78 10.64 -17.94
C MET A 75 3.71 11.41 -18.74
N SER A 76 2.97 10.74 -19.61
CA SER A 76 1.92 11.34 -20.44
C SER A 76 0.54 11.34 -19.78
N ILE A 77 0.39 10.85 -18.54
CA ILE A 77 -0.90 10.85 -17.85
C ILE A 77 -1.38 12.28 -17.54
N ASN A 78 -2.69 12.45 -17.38
CA ASN A 78 -3.26 13.75 -17.07
C ASN A 78 -3.26 14.06 -15.55
N PRO A 79 -3.16 15.35 -15.18
CA PRO A 79 -2.68 16.44 -16.02
C PRO A 79 -1.15 16.32 -16.26
N PRO A 80 -0.65 16.76 -17.42
CA PRO A 80 0.78 16.72 -17.73
C PRO A 80 1.64 17.38 -16.66
N GLY A 81 2.79 16.77 -16.34
CA GLY A 81 3.73 17.29 -15.35
C GLY A 81 3.36 16.96 -13.89
N LYS A 82 2.13 16.52 -13.61
CA LYS A 82 1.71 16.18 -12.25
C LYS A 82 2.42 14.94 -11.73
N LEU A 83 2.47 13.86 -12.50
CA LEU A 83 3.21 12.67 -12.07
C LEU A 83 4.66 13.02 -11.78
N GLN A 84 5.33 13.68 -12.72
CA GLN A 84 6.75 14.04 -12.65
C GLN A 84 7.09 14.91 -11.44
N SER A 85 6.24 15.91 -11.14
CA SER A 85 6.48 16.83 -10.01
C SER A 85 6.15 16.21 -8.65
N THR A 86 5.27 15.21 -8.60
CA THR A 86 4.79 14.58 -7.37
C THR A 86 5.51 13.26 -7.04
N LEU A 87 6.14 12.62 -8.01
CA LEU A 87 6.83 11.33 -7.85
C LEU A 87 7.96 11.41 -6.81
N LYS A 88 8.02 10.41 -5.93
CA LYS A 88 9.16 10.18 -5.03
C LYS A 88 10.08 9.08 -5.56
N GLY A 89 9.52 8.09 -6.23
CA GLY A 89 10.26 7.02 -6.90
C GLY A 89 9.36 6.16 -7.77
N ILE A 90 9.95 5.54 -8.79
CA ILE A 90 9.30 4.54 -9.65
C ILE A 90 10.35 3.49 -10.06
N LYS A 91 9.93 2.24 -10.19
CA LYS A 91 10.81 1.13 -10.60
C LYS A 91 10.07 0.07 -11.40
N VAL A 92 10.80 -0.56 -12.32
CA VAL A 92 10.45 -1.84 -12.93
C VAL A 92 11.20 -2.95 -12.20
N HIS A 93 10.56 -4.08 -11.95
CA HIS A 93 11.19 -5.24 -11.32
C HIS A 93 10.74 -6.54 -11.98
N TYR A 94 11.65 -7.49 -12.16
CA TYR A 94 11.34 -8.83 -12.64
C TYR A 94 10.87 -9.72 -11.48
N LEU A 95 9.84 -10.52 -11.73
CA LEU A 95 9.29 -11.49 -10.79
C LEU A 95 9.49 -12.89 -11.36
N ALA A 96 10.45 -13.63 -10.80
CA ALA A 96 10.67 -15.03 -11.18
C ALA A 96 9.44 -15.93 -10.89
N HIS A 97 8.59 -15.52 -9.94
CA HIS A 97 7.34 -16.17 -9.61
C HIS A 97 6.23 -15.10 -9.61
N PRO A 98 5.33 -15.08 -10.61
CA PRO A 98 4.41 -13.96 -10.84
C PRO A 98 3.47 -13.69 -9.67
N ARG A 99 3.03 -14.74 -8.96
CA ARG A 99 2.17 -14.61 -7.77
C ARG A 99 2.91 -14.21 -6.49
N GLY A 100 4.24 -14.05 -6.58
CA GLY A 100 5.08 -13.67 -5.44
C GLY A 100 4.98 -14.61 -4.24
N LEU A 101 5.38 -14.10 -3.08
CA LEU A 101 5.19 -14.73 -1.77
C LEU A 101 4.24 -13.86 -0.95
N ASP A 102 2.93 -13.98 -1.17
CA ASP A 102 1.93 -13.24 -0.38
C ASP A 102 1.83 -13.84 1.03
N GLY A 103 2.36 -13.12 2.01
CA GLY A 103 2.33 -13.48 3.42
C GLY A 103 1.18 -12.85 4.21
N SER A 104 0.27 -12.11 3.56
CA SER A 104 -0.71 -11.26 4.23
C SER A 104 -1.56 -12.01 5.25
N ASP A 105 -2.11 -13.16 4.87
CA ASP A 105 -2.95 -13.97 5.75
C ASP A 105 -2.16 -14.62 6.88
N ALA A 106 -0.90 -15.02 6.63
CA ALA A 106 -0.04 -15.58 7.65
C ALA A 106 0.39 -14.53 8.70
N MET A 107 0.54 -13.27 8.29
CA MET A 107 0.95 -12.16 9.16
C MET A 107 -0.21 -11.43 9.84
N ARG A 108 -1.42 -11.50 9.29
CA ARG A 108 -2.63 -10.90 9.91
C ARG A 108 -2.81 -11.46 11.32
N LEU A 109 -3.35 -10.65 12.24
CA LEU A 109 -3.67 -11.11 13.58
C LEU A 109 -4.59 -12.35 13.52
N GLY A 110 -4.24 -13.40 14.26
CA GLY A 110 -4.87 -14.72 14.18
C GLY A 110 -4.29 -15.65 13.11
N GLY A 111 -3.32 -15.19 12.31
CA GLY A 111 -2.58 -15.98 11.34
C GLY A 111 -1.37 -16.70 11.95
N ALA A 112 -0.70 -17.52 11.12
CA ALA A 112 0.39 -18.41 11.55
C ALA A 112 1.54 -17.70 12.28
N TYR A 113 1.87 -16.47 11.91
CA TYR A 113 2.98 -15.70 12.50
C TYR A 113 2.53 -14.61 13.50
N SER A 114 1.21 -14.42 13.66
CA SER A 114 0.65 -13.49 14.64
C SER A 114 -0.56 -14.11 15.37
N PRO A 115 -0.38 -15.25 16.06
CA PRO A 115 -1.51 -16.01 16.57
C PRO A 115 -2.24 -15.31 17.74
N HIS A 116 -1.56 -14.41 18.46
CA HIS A 116 -2.06 -13.79 19.70
C HIS A 116 -1.79 -12.29 19.73
N LEU A 117 -2.47 -11.55 20.63
CA LEU A 117 -2.24 -10.12 20.83
C LEU A 117 -0.86 -9.88 21.45
N ARG A 118 -0.05 -8.98 20.87
CA ARG A 118 1.25 -8.56 21.45
C ARG A 118 1.15 -7.33 22.36
N GLY A 119 -0.05 -6.77 22.48
CA GLY A 119 -0.33 -5.58 23.28
C GLY A 119 -1.80 -5.18 23.15
N PRO A 120 -2.20 -4.09 23.83
CA PRO A 120 -3.57 -3.60 23.75
C PRO A 120 -3.95 -3.30 22.31
N THR A 121 -5.01 -3.96 21.85
CA THR A 121 -5.49 -3.90 20.47
C THR A 121 -6.94 -3.42 20.46
N PRO A 122 -7.35 -2.55 19.52
CA PRO A 122 -8.74 -2.14 19.42
C PRO A 122 -9.67 -3.35 19.30
N ALA A 123 -10.70 -3.41 20.14
CA ALA A 123 -11.55 -4.59 20.29
C ALA A 123 -12.21 -5.02 18.96
N GLY A 124 -12.60 -4.06 18.12
CA GLY A 124 -13.18 -4.32 16.80
C GLY A 124 -12.19 -4.84 15.75
N LEU A 125 -10.89 -4.84 16.04
CA LEU A 125 -9.85 -5.39 15.16
C LEU A 125 -9.36 -6.77 15.61
N VAL A 126 -9.84 -7.29 16.74
CA VAL A 126 -9.46 -8.62 17.24
C VAL A 126 -10.37 -9.68 16.61
N PRO A 127 -9.83 -10.59 15.79
CA PRO A 127 -10.62 -11.66 15.20
C PRO A 127 -11.12 -12.66 16.25
N GLY A 128 -12.25 -13.30 15.99
CA GLY A 128 -12.88 -14.24 16.94
C GLY A 128 -12.07 -15.49 17.26
N ASN A 129 -11.09 -15.85 16.41
CA ASN A 129 -10.18 -16.97 16.65
C ASN A 129 -8.96 -16.58 17.53
N VAL A 130 -8.88 -15.34 18.00
CA VAL A 130 -7.81 -14.87 18.89
C VAL A 130 -8.35 -14.73 20.30
N ALA A 131 -7.79 -15.50 21.24
CA ALA A 131 -8.14 -15.37 22.64
C ALA A 131 -7.73 -13.98 23.17
N ALA A 132 -8.68 -13.27 23.78
CA ALA A 132 -8.46 -11.94 24.32
C ALA A 132 -9.49 -11.55 25.38
N VAL A 133 -9.10 -10.70 26.32
CA VAL A 133 -9.96 -10.20 27.41
C VAL A 133 -9.98 -8.67 27.47
N ALA A 134 -10.98 -8.11 28.14
CA ALA A 134 -11.01 -6.67 28.42
C ALA A 134 -9.94 -6.31 29.49
N PRO A 135 -9.22 -5.20 29.33
CA PRO A 135 -8.31 -4.71 30.37
C PRO A 135 -9.05 -4.46 31.69
N GLN A 136 -8.45 -4.84 32.80
CA GLN A 136 -8.98 -4.58 34.15
C GLN A 136 -8.56 -3.20 34.69
N VAL A 137 -7.50 -2.62 34.11
CA VAL A 137 -6.96 -1.31 34.49
C VAL A 137 -6.91 -0.38 33.28
N PRO A 138 -7.04 0.94 33.48
CA PRO A 138 -6.90 1.91 32.40
C PRO A 138 -5.55 1.79 31.69
N LEU A 139 -5.58 1.85 30.36
CA LEU A 139 -4.37 1.88 29.55
C LEU A 139 -3.76 3.28 29.60
N GLN A 140 -2.90 3.54 30.60
CA GLN A 140 -2.13 4.78 30.70
C GLN A 140 -0.64 4.47 30.94
N PRO A 141 0.26 4.94 30.06
CA PRO A 141 -0.04 5.69 28.84
C PRO A 141 -0.74 4.82 27.78
N LEU A 142 -1.48 5.48 26.86
CA LEU A 142 -2.03 4.80 25.70
C LEU A 142 -0.91 4.15 24.87
N PRO A 143 -1.21 3.10 24.08
CA PRO A 143 -0.23 2.50 23.18
C PRO A 143 0.45 3.56 22.30
N ARG A 144 1.77 3.44 22.15
CA ARG A 144 2.58 4.41 21.40
C ARG A 144 1.99 4.67 20.02
N PHE A 145 1.99 5.94 19.60
CA PHE A 145 1.39 6.43 18.35
C PHE A 145 -0.15 6.38 18.28
N THR A 146 -0.84 6.03 19.38
CA THR A 146 -2.29 6.23 19.52
C THR A 146 -2.58 7.66 19.99
N LYS A 147 -3.41 8.39 19.26
CA LYS A 147 -3.89 9.71 19.70
C LYS A 147 -4.92 9.55 20.81
N ALA A 148 -4.83 10.39 21.84
CA ALA A 148 -5.83 10.46 22.88
C ALA A 148 -7.19 10.91 22.30
N SER A 149 -8.24 10.22 22.69
CA SER A 149 -9.65 10.53 22.38
C SER A 149 -10.53 9.83 23.40
N GLU A 150 -11.78 10.27 23.57
CA GLU A 150 -12.74 9.60 24.46
C GLU A 150 -12.86 8.09 24.16
N ARG A 151 -12.86 7.73 22.88
CA ARG A 151 -12.88 6.32 22.44
C ARG A 151 -11.60 5.58 22.81
N ALA A 152 -10.43 6.20 22.65
CA ALA A 152 -9.16 5.60 23.02
C ALA A 152 -9.00 5.44 24.53
N LEU A 153 -9.60 6.31 25.34
CA LEU A 153 -9.55 6.23 26.80
C LEU A 153 -10.57 5.25 27.38
N ASN A 154 -11.57 4.84 26.61
CA ASN A 154 -12.55 3.84 27.03
C ASN A 154 -11.97 2.42 26.95
N MET A 155 -11.81 1.77 28.11
CA MET A 155 -11.23 0.42 28.24
C MET A 155 -12.00 -0.65 27.45
N ASN A 156 -13.31 -0.48 27.26
CA ASN A 156 -14.13 -1.45 26.53
C ASN A 156 -13.76 -1.55 25.04
N ASN A 157 -13.12 -0.50 24.51
CA ASN A 157 -12.64 -0.46 23.13
C ASN A 157 -11.30 -1.18 22.94
N TRP A 158 -10.75 -1.79 23.99
CA TRP A 158 -9.47 -2.50 23.94
C TRP A 158 -9.63 -3.96 24.32
N ARG A 159 -8.70 -4.75 23.82
CA ARG A 159 -8.48 -6.14 24.23
C ARG A 159 -6.99 -6.35 24.48
N ILE A 160 -6.70 -7.16 25.48
CA ILE A 160 -5.36 -7.63 25.81
C ILE A 160 -5.35 -9.15 25.74
N GLN A 161 -4.15 -9.73 25.65
CA GLN A 161 -4.00 -11.16 25.81
C GLN A 161 -4.58 -11.58 27.17
N PRO A 162 -5.28 -12.72 27.27
CA PRO A 162 -5.82 -13.24 28.53
C PRO A 162 -4.73 -13.43 29.60
#